data_AF-A0A0G9MNQ5-F1
#
_entry.id   AF-A0A0G9MNQ5-F1
#
_cell.length_a   1.000
_cell.length_b   1.000
_cell.length_c   1.000
_cell.angle_alpha   90.00
_cell.angle_beta   90.00
_cell.angle_gamma   90.00
#
_symmetry.space_group_name_H-M   'P 1'
#
loop_
_entity.id
_entity.type
_entity.pdbx_description
1 polymer ?
#
loop_
_entity_poly.entity_id
_entity_poly.type
_entity_poly.pdbx_seq_one_letter_code
_entity_poly.pdbx_strand_id
1 'polypeptide(L)'
;MHTAEPRELRIKCRSRRGSSADLEVLDISIGGAMVESRGWTAEVGERVLVTLPGLSAQPAELVWKEDGRAGIAFEQPLHETVFDRFEALIFDR
;
A
#
# COMPACT_ATOMS: atom_id res chain seq x y z
N MET A 1 -5.43 -31.20 -4.16
CA MET A 1 -6.37 -30.11 -3.85
C MET A 1 -5.57 -29.04 -3.12
N HIS A 2 -5.06 -28.03 -3.83
CA HIS A 2 -4.42 -26.87 -3.20
C HIS A 2 -5.48 -25.79 -3.14
N THR A 3 -6.00 -25.53 -1.94
CA THR A 3 -6.77 -24.32 -1.68
C THR A 3 -5.77 -23.17 -1.84
N ALA A 4 -5.87 -22.39 -2.91
CA ALA A 4 -5.12 -21.15 -2.99
C ALA A 4 -5.71 -20.22 -1.92
N GLU A 5 -4.94 -19.93 -0.87
CA GLU A 5 -5.27 -18.86 0.07
C GLU A 5 -5.54 -17.58 -0.73
N PRO A 6 -6.57 -16.78 -0.40
CA PRO A 6 -6.84 -15.51 -1.06
C PRO A 6 -5.55 -14.68 -1.06
N ARG A 7 -5.10 -14.25 -2.25
CA ARG A 7 -3.85 -13.49 -2.37
C ARG A 7 -4.12 -12.05 -1.97
N GLU A 8 -4.08 -11.77 -0.68
CA GLU A 8 -4.14 -10.39 -0.20
C GLU A 8 -2.86 -9.63 -0.57
N LEU A 9 -2.98 -8.57 -1.37
CA LEU A 9 -1.86 -7.65 -1.53
C LEU A 9 -1.69 -6.86 -0.24
N ARG A 10 -0.53 -7.00 0.41
CA ARG A 10 -0.16 -6.22 1.58
C ARG A 10 1.09 -5.40 1.33
N ILE A 11 1.14 -4.21 1.90
CA ILE A 11 2.31 -3.31 1.83
C ILE A 11 2.81 -2.99 3.23
N LYS A 12 4.13 -2.92 3.38
CA LYS A 12 4.74 -2.41 4.60
C LYS A 12 4.90 -0.91 4.51
N CYS A 13 4.37 -0.18 5.48
CA CYS A 13 4.53 1.26 5.60
C CYS A 13 5.35 1.58 6.83
N ARG A 14 6.44 2.34 6.67
CA ARG A 14 7.26 2.86 7.77
C ARG A 14 7.17 4.38 7.81
N SER A 15 6.67 4.89 8.92
CA SER A 15 6.65 6.32 9.25
C SER A 15 8.05 6.80 9.63
N ARG A 16 8.35 8.07 9.32
CA ARG A 16 9.59 8.72 9.80
C ARG A 16 9.60 8.92 11.31
N ARG A 17 8.44 8.92 11.95
CA ARG A 17 8.26 8.98 13.41
C ARG A 17 8.43 7.63 14.10
N GLY A 18 8.77 6.58 13.34
CA GLY A 18 9.18 5.28 13.88
C GLY A 18 8.07 4.22 13.95
N SER A 19 6.81 4.56 13.64
CA SER A 19 5.77 3.54 13.52
C SER A 19 5.94 2.73 12.23
N SER A 20 5.53 1.47 12.25
CA SER A 20 5.47 0.63 11.06
C SER A 20 4.20 -0.20 11.08
N ALA A 21 3.60 -0.40 9.93
CA ALA A 21 2.41 -1.22 9.78
C ALA A 21 2.49 -2.07 8.50
N ASP A 22 1.82 -3.22 8.54
CA ASP A 22 1.60 -4.09 7.41
C ASP A 22 0.12 -3.98 7.01
N LEU A 23 -0.15 -3.26 5.93
CA LEU A 23 -1.47 -2.77 5.56
C LEU A 23 -2.00 -3.54 4.36
N GLU A 24 -3.27 -3.94 4.44
CA GLU A 24 -3.98 -4.53 3.31
C GLU A 24 -4.25 -3.45 2.26
N VAL A 25 -3.97 -3.76 0.99
CA VAL A 25 -4.31 -2.91 -0.15
C VAL A 25 -5.73 -3.24 -0.60
N LEU A 26 -6.54 -2.18 -0.66
CA LEU A 26 -7.94 -2.22 -1.09
C LEU A 26 -8.09 -1.81 -2.57
N ASP A 27 -7.21 -0.92 -3.03
CA ASP A 27 -7.14 -0.45 -4.43
C ASP A 27 -5.70 0.01 -4.73
N ILE A 28 -5.27 -0.12 -5.99
CA ILE A 28 -3.94 0.32 -6.43
C ILE A 28 -4.05 1.07 -7.76
N SER A 29 -3.19 2.07 -7.92
CA SER A 29 -2.97 2.78 -9.18
C SER A 29 -1.47 2.90 -9.43
N ILE A 30 -1.10 3.39 -10.61
CA ILE A 30 0.30 3.75 -10.91
C ILE A 30 0.85 4.78 -9.90
N GLY A 31 0.00 5.67 -9.38
CA GLY A 31 0.41 6.78 -8.50
C GLY A 31 0.31 6.50 -7.00
N GLY A 32 -0.28 5.38 -6.58
CA GLY A 32 -0.54 5.16 -5.16
C GLY A 32 -1.37 3.93 -4.85
N ALA A 33 -1.72 3.79 -3.57
CA ALA A 33 -2.57 2.72 -3.08
C ALA A 33 -3.57 3.24 -2.03
N MET A 34 -4.78 2.69 -2.05
CA MET A 34 -5.71 2.78 -0.94
C MET A 34 -5.51 1.56 -0.04
N VAL A 35 -5.42 1.80 1.27
CA VAL A 35 -5.18 0.74 2.25
C VAL A 35 -6.20 0.77 3.38
N GLU A 36 -6.39 -0.38 4.02
CA GLU A 36 -7.00 -0.43 5.33
C GLU A 36 -6.04 0.12 6.38
N SER A 37 -6.54 0.99 7.26
CA SER A 37 -5.72 1.82 8.16
C SER A 37 -6.21 1.85 9.61
N ARG A 38 -7.18 1.01 10.01
CA ARG A 38 -7.58 0.90 11.42
C ARG A 38 -6.38 0.54 12.29
N GLY A 39 -6.14 1.36 13.31
CA GLY A 39 -4.99 1.21 14.22
C GLY A 39 -3.65 1.72 13.67
N TRP A 40 -3.59 2.19 12.43
CA TRP A 40 -2.39 2.82 11.88
C TRP A 40 -2.29 4.28 12.34
N THR A 41 -1.16 4.65 12.95
CA THR A 41 -0.96 5.92 13.65
C THR A 41 -0.23 6.99 12.84
N ALA A 42 0.07 6.75 11.56
CA ALA A 42 0.61 7.80 10.69
C ALA A 42 -0.45 8.89 10.43
N GLU A 43 0.00 10.13 10.26
CA GLU A 43 -0.84 11.32 10.08
C GLU A 43 -0.82 11.81 8.63
N VAL A 44 -1.90 12.45 8.18
CA VAL A 44 -1.97 13.05 6.84
C VAL A 44 -0.86 14.10 6.65
N GLY A 45 -0.23 14.10 5.48
CA GLY A 45 0.97 14.88 5.15
C GLY A 45 2.29 14.23 5.60
N GLU A 46 2.24 13.08 6.26
CA GLU A 46 3.45 12.38 6.67
C GLU A 46 4.09 11.63 5.50
N ARG A 47 5.41 11.85 5.32
CA ARG A 47 6.23 11.03 4.45
C ARG A 47 6.50 9.67 5.07
N VAL A 48 6.20 8.62 4.32
CA VAL A 48 6.40 7.23 4.70
C VAL A 48 7.31 6.53 3.69
N LEU A 49 7.89 5.41 4.08
CA LEU A 49 8.50 4.46 3.17
C LEU A 49 7.53 3.30 2.97
N VAL A 50 7.09 3.11 1.73
CA VAL A 50 6.25 1.97 1.31
C VAL A 50 7.14 0.88 0.76
N THR A 51 6.89 -0.37 1.13
CA THR A 51 7.53 -1.53 0.51
C THR A 51 6.43 -2.44 -0.01
N LEU A 52 6.32 -2.53 -1.34
CA LEU A 52 5.47 -3.51 -1.99
C LEU A 52 6.20 -4.87 -2.08
N PRO A 53 5.48 -6.01 -2.15
CA PRO A 53 6.10 -7.32 -2.22
C PRO A 53 7.09 -7.44 -3.38
N GLY A 54 8.33 -7.84 -3.06
CA GLY A 54 9.40 -8.02 -4.04
C GLY A 54 10.01 -6.74 -4.61
N LEU A 55 9.69 -5.56 -4.05
CA LEU A 55 10.33 -4.28 -4.41
C LEU A 55 11.15 -3.72 -3.25
N SER A 56 12.04 -2.77 -3.55
CA SER A 56 12.71 -1.96 -2.54
C SER A 56 11.73 -0.96 -1.91
N ALA A 57 12.09 -0.45 -0.73
CA ALA A 57 11.31 0.61 -0.08
C ALA A 57 11.36 1.89 -0.91
N GLN A 58 10.20 2.51 -1.16
CA GLN A 58 10.04 3.73 -1.95
C GLN A 58 9.40 4.85 -1.13
N PRO A 59 9.80 6.10 -1.33
CA PRO A 59 9.16 7.25 -0.70
C PRO A 59 7.71 7.43 -1.16
N ALA A 60 6.85 7.79 -0.21
CA ALA A 60 5.45 8.08 -0.43
C ALA A 60 4.91 9.05 0.63
N GLU A 61 3.71 9.56 0.43
CA GLU A 61 3.02 10.45 1.36
C GLU A 61 1.62 9.92 1.69
N LEU A 62 1.25 10.00 2.95
CA LEU A 62 -0.12 9.77 3.38
C LEU A 62 -0.98 11.01 3.07
N VAL A 63 -1.84 10.93 2.05
CA VAL A 63 -2.55 12.10 1.51
C VAL A 63 -3.95 12.30 2.07
N TRP A 64 -4.57 11.24 2.59
CA TRP A 64 -5.86 11.31 3.29
C TRP A 64 -6.06 10.10 4.21
N LYS A 65 -6.92 10.26 5.22
CA LYS A 65 -7.47 9.17 6.04
C LYS A 65 -8.95 9.43 6.28
N GLU A 66 -9.79 8.44 6.04
CA GLU A 66 -11.24 8.53 6.20
C GLU A 66 -11.84 7.13 6.38
N ASP A 67 -12.79 6.98 7.30
CA ASP A 67 -13.55 5.73 7.52
C ASP A 67 -12.71 4.45 7.67
N GLY A 68 -11.59 4.57 8.38
CA GLY A 68 -10.65 3.47 8.60
C GLY A 68 -9.74 3.20 7.41
N ARG A 69 -9.90 3.89 6.28
CA ARG A 69 -9.03 3.78 5.09
C ARG A 69 -8.04 4.93 5.00
N ALA A 70 -7.00 4.72 4.21
CA ALA A 70 -6.00 5.73 3.92
C ALA A 70 -5.54 5.68 2.47
N GLY A 71 -5.22 6.85 1.93
CA GLY A 71 -4.58 6.99 0.61
C GLY A 71 -3.11 7.30 0.75
N ILE A 72 -2.28 6.51 0.07
CA ILE A 72 -0.83 6.72 0.02
C ILE A 72 -0.45 7.05 -1.42
N ALA A 73 0.10 8.24 -1.64
CA ALA A 73 0.62 8.67 -2.93
C ALA A 73 2.11 8.34 -3.02
N PHE A 74 2.51 7.60 -4.05
CA PHE A 74 3.92 7.31 -4.32
C PHE A 74 4.62 8.56 -4.85
N GLU A 75 5.84 8.84 -4.38
CA GLU A 75 6.62 9.96 -4.93
C GLU A 75 7.08 9.68 -6.38
N GLN A 76 7.19 8.41 -6.75
CA GLN A 76 7.49 7.97 -8.11
C GLN A 76 6.40 7.01 -8.60
N PRO A 77 5.87 7.22 -9.82
CA PRO A 77 4.94 6.29 -10.44
C PRO A 77 5.50 4.86 -10.50
N LEU A 78 4.64 3.87 -10.32
CA LEU A 78 4.98 2.49 -10.65
C LEU A 78 5.24 2.37 -12.17
N HIS A 79 6.18 1.51 -12.52
CA HIS A 79 6.27 1.04 -13.91
C HIS A 79 5.03 0.22 -14.25
N GLU A 80 4.52 0.32 -15.48
CA GLU A 80 3.28 -0.34 -15.94
C GLU A 80 3.27 -1.85 -15.63
N THR A 81 4.32 -2.57 -16.02
CA THR A 81 4.46 -4.02 -15.71
C THR A 81 4.41 -4.35 -14.21
N VAL A 82 4.85 -3.43 -13.35
CA VAL A 82 4.78 -3.60 -11.90
C VAL A 82 3.35 -3.38 -11.42
N PHE A 83 2.66 -2.39 -11.97
CA PHE A 83 1.25 -2.12 -11.72
C PHE A 83 0.40 -3.33 -12.13
N ASP A 84 0.51 -3.81 -13.37
CA ASP A 84 -0.27 -4.96 -13.89
C ASP A 84 -0.16 -6.19 -12.99
N ARG A 85 1.06 -6.46 -12.49
CA ARG A 85 1.32 -7.57 -11.58
C ARG A 85 0.54 -7.45 -10.27
N PHE A 86 0.40 -6.25 -9.72
CA PHE A 86 -0.28 -6.03 -8.44
C PHE A 86 -1.78 -5.86 -8.62
N GLU A 87 -2.22 -5.23 -9.71
CA GLU A 87 -3.62 -5.13 -10.09
C GLU A 87 -4.26 -6.53 -10.19
N ALA A 88 -3.58 -7.47 -10.85
CA ALA A 88 -4.03 -8.85 -10.96
C ALA A 88 -4.20 -9.58 -9.60
N LEU A 89 -3.52 -9.13 -8.53
CA LEU A 89 -3.69 -9.71 -7.19
C LEU A 89 -4.91 -9.16 -6.45
N ILE A 90 -5.35 -7.93 -6.77
CA ILE A 90 -6.50 -7.30 -6.13
C ILE A 90 -7.80 -7.69 -6.82
N PHE A 91 -7.81 -7.79 -8.15
CA PHE A 91 -9.02 -8.08 -8.93
C PHE A 91 -9.48 -9.54 -8.89
N ASP A 92 -8.62 -10.50 -8.54
CA ASP A 92 -8.96 -11.93 -8.40
C ASP A 92 -9.64 -12.26 -7.06
N ARG A 93 -10.37 -11.29 -6.49
CA ARG A 93 -11.09 -11.38 -5.20
C ARG A 93 -12.60 -11.53 -5.37
#